data_AF-A0A815PPU3-F1
#
_entry.id   AF-A0A815PPU3-F1
#
_cell.length_a   1.000
_cell.length_b   1.000
_cell.length_c   1.000
_cell.angle_alpha   90.00
_cell.angle_beta   90.00
_cell.angle_gamma   90.00
#
_symmetry.space_group_name_H-M   'P 1'
#
loop_
_entity.id
_entity.type
_entity.pdbx_description
1 polymer ?
#
loop_
_entity_poly.entity_id
_entity_poly.type
_entity_poly.pdbx_seq_one_letter_code
_entity_poly.pdbx_strand_id
1 'polypeptide(L)'
;ELGFKTNYEQDPVFAHNVIEFWNMHQRTTDLSMRTNNSAEAWHCHLNSILQCQHPALWAFIESLQNEEHFIHCQLIKLNTGQKVEPSKKYLNYSKRLRHLITHPHPTLLQQLEGLAHNL
;
A
#
# COMPACT_ATOMS: atom_id res chain seq x y z
N GLU A 1 2.37 -50.68 30.73
CA GLU A 1 2.78 -50.01 29.47
C GLU A 1 2.25 -48.58 29.50
N LEU A 2 3.12 -47.62 29.80
CA LEU A 2 2.79 -46.20 29.88
C LEU A 2 2.82 -45.63 28.47
N GLY A 3 1.64 -45.55 27.83
CA GLY A 3 1.47 -44.92 26.52
C GLY A 3 1.63 -43.41 26.63
N PHE A 4 2.73 -42.89 26.10
CA PHE A 4 2.88 -41.47 25.83
C PHE A 4 1.86 -41.06 24.77
N LYS A 5 0.78 -40.38 25.19
CA LYS A 5 -0.06 -39.62 24.27
C LYS A 5 0.77 -38.41 23.83
N THR A 6 1.31 -38.47 22.62
CA THR A 6 1.87 -37.29 21.98
C THR A 6 0.72 -36.34 21.64
N ASN A 7 0.76 -35.13 22.20
CA ASN A 7 -0.22 -34.08 21.94
C ASN A 7 -0.04 -33.52 20.52
N TYR A 8 -0.40 -34.30 19.50
CA TYR A 8 -0.45 -33.85 18.10
C TYR A 8 -1.85 -33.44 17.65
N GLU A 9 -2.72 -33.03 18.58
CA GLU A 9 -3.88 -32.17 18.30
C GLU A 9 -3.52 -30.72 18.65
N GLN A 10 -2.37 -30.26 18.19
CA GLN A 10 -2.17 -28.84 17.99
C GLN A 10 -2.79 -28.49 16.63
N ASP A 11 -3.98 -27.89 16.68
CA ASP A 11 -4.48 -27.09 15.58
C ASP A 11 -3.32 -26.28 14.99
N PRO A 12 -3.13 -26.26 13.67
CA PRO A 12 -2.03 -25.51 13.10
C PRO A 12 -2.27 -24.04 13.43
N VAL A 13 -1.43 -23.48 14.31
CA VAL A 13 -1.37 -22.05 14.68
C VAL A 13 -1.19 -21.15 13.44
N PHE A 14 -0.95 -21.74 12.26
CA PHE A 14 -0.89 -21.09 10.96
C PHE A 14 -2.25 -20.89 10.26
N ALA A 15 -3.35 -21.46 10.77
CA ALA A 15 -4.68 -21.27 10.17
C ALA A 15 -5.21 -19.83 10.31
N HIS A 16 -4.64 -19.00 11.20
CA HIS A 16 -5.03 -17.60 11.38
C HIS A 16 -4.36 -16.62 10.39
N ASN A 17 -3.42 -17.09 9.57
CA ASN A 17 -2.79 -16.27 8.53
C ASN A 17 -3.04 -16.88 7.16
N VAL A 18 -4.31 -17.05 6.80
CA VAL A 18 -4.66 -17.12 5.38
C VAL A 18 -4.34 -15.74 4.82
N ILE A 19 -3.15 -15.58 4.24
CA ILE A 19 -2.81 -14.39 3.47
C ILE A 19 -3.87 -14.31 2.37
N GLU A 20 -4.80 -13.37 2.50
CA GLU A 20 -5.79 -13.13 1.46
C GLU A 20 -5.03 -12.93 0.15
N PHE A 21 -5.38 -13.74 -0.86
CA PHE A 21 -4.66 -13.72 -2.12
C PHE A 21 -4.66 -12.30 -2.68
N TRP A 22 -3.48 -11.73 -2.88
CA TRP A 22 -3.32 -10.36 -3.31
C TRP A 22 -3.95 -10.15 -4.70
N ASN A 23 -5.20 -9.68 -4.73
CA ASN A 23 -5.97 -9.53 -5.94
C ASN A 23 -6.25 -8.05 -6.25
N MET A 24 -5.58 -7.52 -7.27
CA MET A 24 -5.75 -6.12 -7.69
C MET A 24 -7.16 -5.79 -8.19
N HIS A 25 -7.87 -6.78 -8.75
CA HIS A 25 -9.25 -6.59 -9.19
C HIS A 25 -10.15 -6.31 -7.98
N GLN A 26 -10.14 -7.20 -6.98
CA GLN A 26 -10.95 -7.05 -5.76
C GLN A 26 -10.60 -5.76 -5.02
N ARG A 27 -9.30 -5.48 -4.85
CA ARG A 27 -8.83 -4.25 -4.19
C ARG A 27 -9.27 -2.98 -4.90
N THR A 28 -9.37 -3.01 -6.22
CA THR A 28 -9.88 -1.87 -6.99
C THR A 28 -11.39 -1.69 -6.85
N THR A 29 -12.13 -2.79 -6.78
CA THR A 29 -13.57 -2.80 -6.50
C THR A 29 -13.86 -2.21 -5.11
N ASP A 30 -13.06 -2.61 -4.12
CA ASP A 30 -13.22 -2.21 -2.71
C ASP A 30 -12.69 -0.80 -2.40
N LEU A 31 -12.14 -0.09 -3.39
CA LEU A 31 -11.41 1.18 -3.21
C LEU A 31 -10.23 1.09 -2.22
N SER A 32 -9.69 -0.12 -2.04
CA SER A 32 -8.51 -0.37 -1.21
C SER A 32 -7.24 0.08 -1.92
N MET A 33 -6.19 0.35 -1.14
CA MET A 33 -4.87 0.69 -1.69
C MET A 33 -4.36 -0.46 -2.57
N ARG A 34 -3.85 -0.18 -3.76
CA ARG A 34 -3.42 -1.22 -4.72
C ARG A 34 -1.95 -1.59 -4.61
N THR A 35 -1.08 -0.69 -4.16
CA THR A 35 0.34 -0.98 -3.98
C THR A 35 0.61 -1.46 -2.56
N ASN A 36 1.45 -2.50 -2.41
CA ASN A 36 1.94 -2.96 -1.09
C ASN A 36 3.10 -2.12 -0.58
N ASN A 37 3.76 -1.40 -1.47
CA ASN A 37 5.09 -0.92 -1.16
C ASN A 37 5.06 0.49 -0.57
N SER A 38 4.39 0.64 0.57
CA SER A 38 4.50 1.85 1.39
C SER A 38 5.95 2.12 1.79
N ALA A 39 6.73 1.06 2.01
CA ALA A 39 8.17 1.14 2.28
C ALA A 39 8.95 1.74 1.10
N GLU A 40 8.75 1.28 -0.14
CA GLU A 40 9.39 1.87 -1.32
C GLU A 40 8.90 3.27 -1.60
N ALA A 41 7.61 3.57 -1.42
CA ALA A 41 7.11 4.93 -1.53
C ALA A 41 7.78 5.86 -0.53
N TRP A 42 7.96 5.40 0.72
CA TRP A 42 8.68 6.14 1.75
C TRP A 42 10.17 6.28 1.42
N HIS A 43 10.83 5.23 0.93
CA HIS A 43 12.23 5.31 0.46
C HIS A 43 12.40 6.27 -0.72
N CYS A 44 11.48 6.26 -1.70
CA CYS A 44 11.49 7.20 -2.82
C CYS A 44 11.33 8.64 -2.33
N HIS A 45 10.42 8.86 -1.37
CA HIS A 45 10.23 10.16 -0.72
C HIS A 45 11.51 10.60 0.02
N LEU A 46 12.08 9.75 0.86
CA LEU A 46 13.30 10.04 1.61
C LEU A 46 14.50 10.34 0.68
N ASN A 47 14.65 9.57 -0.40
CA ASN A 47 15.65 9.84 -1.44
C ASN A 47 15.42 11.19 -2.12
N SER A 48 14.16 11.59 -2.32
CA SER A 48 13.83 12.91 -2.88
C SER A 48 14.14 14.08 -1.95
N ILE A 49 14.16 13.85 -0.63
CA ILE A 49 14.58 14.82 0.38
C ILE A 49 16.11 14.92 0.41
N LEU A 50 16.80 13.78 0.46
CA LEU A 50 18.25 13.72 0.60
C LEU A 50 19.00 14.17 -0.66
N GLN A 51 18.41 13.95 -1.84
CA GLN A 51 18.93 14.32 -3.17
C GLN A 51 20.40 13.91 -3.43
N CYS A 52 20.91 12.90 -2.72
CA CYS A 52 22.25 12.40 -2.88
C CYS A 52 22.30 10.88 -2.64
N GLN A 53 23.27 10.21 -3.28
CA GLN A 53 23.43 8.75 -3.17
C GLN A 53 24.07 8.32 -1.84
N HIS A 54 24.97 9.14 -1.31
CA HIS A 54 25.75 8.84 -0.11
C HIS A 54 25.82 10.07 0.81
N PRO A 55 24.73 10.38 1.54
CA PRO A 55 24.75 11.45 2.52
C PRO A 55 25.76 11.13 3.63
N ALA A 56 26.40 12.17 4.17
CA ALA A 56 27.14 12.01 5.41
C ALA A 56 26.18 11.56 6.53
N LEU A 57 26.63 10.70 7.43
CA LEU A 57 25.78 10.08 8.46
C LEU A 57 24.98 11.11 9.28
N TRP A 58 25.60 12.24 9.62
CA TRP A 58 24.96 13.30 10.38
C TRP A 58 23.83 13.99 9.61
N ALA A 59 24.03 14.30 8.32
CA ALA A 59 22.98 14.87 7.46
C ALA A 59 21.83 13.88 7.21
N PHE A 60 22.15 12.58 7.14
CA PHE A 60 21.14 11.53 7.08
C PHE A 60 20.29 11.48 8.35
N ILE A 61 20.91 11.51 9.53
CA ILE A 61 20.22 11.52 10.82
C ILE A 61 19.34 12.77 10.96
N GLU A 62 19.85 13.95 10.61
CA GLU A 62 19.08 15.20 10.64
C GLU A 62 17.84 15.13 9.73
N SER A 63 17.99 14.55 8.53
CA SER A 63 16.86 14.35 7.60
C SER A 63 15.81 13.41 8.18
N LEU A 64 16.22 12.34 8.87
CA LEU A 64 15.29 11.42 9.55
C LEU A 64 14.53 12.12 10.69
N GLN A 65 15.19 12.94 11.49
CA GLN A 65 14.54 13.71 12.56
C GLN A 65 13.48 14.68 12.00
N ASN A 66 13.80 15.34 10.90
CA ASN A 66 12.86 16.24 10.21
C ASN A 66 11.65 15.48 9.65
N GLU A 67 11.87 14.30 9.05
CA GLU A 67 10.80 13.44 8.53
C GLU A 67 9.91 12.92 9.66
N GLU A 68 10.48 12.49 10.79
CA GLU A 68 9.72 12.07 11.98
C GLU A 68 8.83 13.22 12.50
N HIS A 69 9.39 14.43 12.61
CA HIS A 69 8.64 15.61 13.04
C HIS A 69 7.48 15.92 12.09
N PHE A 70 7.70 15.82 10.78
CA PHE A 70 6.67 16.00 9.77
C PHE A 70 5.54 14.96 9.92
N ILE A 71 5.89 13.67 10.03
CA ILE A 71 4.92 12.58 10.22
C ILE A 71 4.11 12.80 11.50
N HIS A 72 4.75 13.17 12.60
CA HIS A 72 4.07 13.43 13.87
C HIS A 72 3.07 14.59 13.74
N CYS A 73 3.44 15.68 13.06
CA CYS A 73 2.52 16.78 12.75
C CYS A 73 1.32 16.31 11.93
N GLN A 74 1.53 15.46 10.92
CA GLN A 74 0.44 14.92 10.10
C GLN A 74 -0.48 14.01 10.91
N LEU A 75 0.06 13.21 11.83
CA LEU A 75 -0.72 12.37 12.73
C LEU A 75 -1.60 13.21 13.66
N ILE A 76 -1.07 14.28 14.24
CA ILE A 76 -1.85 15.22 15.09
C ILE A 76 -3.02 15.80 14.29
N LYS A 77 -2.77 16.26 13.06
CA LYS A 77 -3.82 16.81 12.19
C LYS A 77 -4.94 15.79 11.93
N LEU A 78 -4.57 14.55 11.60
CA LEU A 78 -5.52 13.44 11.42
C LEU A 78 -6.33 13.16 12.69
N ASN A 79 -5.66 13.11 13.85
CA ASN A 79 -6.32 12.92 15.16
C ASN A 79 -7.26 14.07 15.53
N THR A 80 -7.00 15.28 15.01
CA THR A 80 -7.87 16.46 15.17
C THR A 80 -9.05 16.45 14.19
N GLY A 81 -9.15 15.42 13.34
CA GLY A 81 -10.23 15.25 12.37
C GLY A 81 -10.03 16.01 11.06
N GLN A 82 -8.84 16.56 10.80
CA GLN A 82 -8.54 17.09 9.47
C GLN A 82 -8.53 15.97 8.44
N LYS A 83 -9.23 16.19 7.32
CA LYS A 83 -9.23 15.26 6.20
C LYS A 83 -8.00 15.50 5.34
N VAL A 84 -7.19 14.47 5.15
CA VAL A 84 -6.13 14.46 4.16
C VAL A 84 -6.73 13.96 2.85
N GLU A 85 -6.94 14.87 1.91
CA GLU A 85 -7.45 14.52 0.59
C GLU A 85 -6.28 14.04 -0.30
N PRO A 86 -6.37 12.84 -0.89
CA PRO A 86 -5.37 12.38 -1.84
C PRO A 86 -5.36 13.28 -3.08
N SER A 87 -4.23 13.35 -3.77
CA SER A 87 -4.10 14.17 -4.97
C SER A 87 -5.17 13.79 -6.02
N LYS A 88 -5.78 14.82 -6.62
CA LYS A 88 -6.83 14.69 -7.63
C LYS A 88 -6.45 13.73 -8.76
N LYS A 89 -5.16 13.69 -9.13
CA LYS A 89 -4.63 12.76 -10.15
C LYS A 89 -4.89 11.30 -9.75
N TYR A 90 -4.54 10.92 -8.52
CA TYR A 90 -4.71 9.53 -8.02
C TYR A 90 -6.18 9.17 -7.77
N LEU A 91 -6.99 10.14 -7.35
CA LEU A 91 -8.44 9.97 -7.24
C LEU A 91 -9.07 9.69 -8.61
N ASN A 92 -8.76 10.52 -9.61
CA ASN A 92 -9.30 10.36 -10.95
C ASN A 92 -8.81 9.06 -11.60
N TYR A 93 -7.53 8.72 -11.43
CA TYR A 93 -6.99 7.43 -11.84
C TYR A 93 -7.78 6.27 -11.24
N SER A 94 -7.98 6.28 -9.92
CA SER A 94 -8.71 5.23 -9.21
C SER A 94 -10.16 5.12 -9.66
N LYS A 95 -10.83 6.24 -9.92
CA LYS A 95 -12.21 6.29 -10.44
C LYS A 95 -12.30 5.67 -11.85
N ARG A 96 -11.42 6.07 -12.77
CA ARG A 96 -11.40 5.53 -14.14
C ARG A 96 -11.12 4.03 -14.14
N LEU A 97 -10.15 3.57 -13.35
CA LEU A 97 -9.81 2.15 -13.27
C LEU A 97 -10.98 1.33 -12.70
N ARG A 98 -11.64 1.82 -11.64
CA ARG A 98 -12.85 1.17 -11.10
C ARG A 98 -13.97 1.10 -12.12
N HIS A 99 -14.18 2.17 -12.89
CA HIS A 99 -15.19 2.21 -13.94
C HIS A 99 -14.94 1.12 -14.99
N LEU A 100 -13.71 0.97 -15.48
CA LEU A 100 -13.34 -0.07 -16.45
C LEU A 100 -13.54 -1.49 -15.94
N ILE A 101 -13.37 -1.71 -14.63
CA ILE A 101 -13.62 -3.01 -14.01
C ILE A 101 -15.12 -3.27 -13.84
N THR A 102 -15.88 -2.24 -13.48
CA THR A 102 -17.34 -2.37 -13.25
C THR A 102 -18.12 -2.49 -14.56
N HIS A 103 -17.62 -1.87 -15.63
CA HIS A 103 -18.23 -1.86 -16.95
C HIS A 103 -17.21 -2.32 -18.01
N PRO A 104 -16.93 -3.63 -18.10
CA PRO A 104 -15.96 -4.15 -19.04
C PRO A 104 -16.43 -3.98 -20.50
N HIS A 105 -15.48 -3.73 -21.39
CA HIS A 105 -15.73 -3.67 -22.82
C HIS A 105 -16.08 -5.05 -23.39
N PRO A 106 -16.83 -5.10 -24.52
CA PRO A 106 -17.25 -6.38 -25.12
C PRO A 106 -16.07 -7.22 -25.62
N THR A 107 -14.97 -6.58 -26.02
CA THR A 107 -13.78 -7.25 -26.52
C THR A 107 -12.61 -7.09 -25.56
N LEU A 108 -11.84 -8.18 -25.41
CA LEU A 108 -10.64 -8.18 -24.56
C LEU A 108 -9.63 -7.12 -25.00
N LEU A 109 -9.48 -6.90 -26.31
CA LEU A 109 -8.53 -5.94 -26.86
C LEU A 109 -8.89 -4.51 -26.42
N GLN A 110 -10.16 -4.09 -26.57
CA GLN A 110 -10.61 -2.77 -26.10
C GLN A 110 -10.46 -2.62 -24.58
N GLN A 111 -10.70 -3.69 -23.82
CA GLN A 111 -10.47 -3.69 -22.39
C GLN A 111 -9.00 -3.43 -22.04
N LEU A 112 -8.08 -4.12 -22.71
CA LEU A 112 -6.64 -3.96 -22.51
C LEU A 112 -6.15 -2.58 -22.95
N GLU A 113 -6.66 -2.04 -24.06
CA GLU A 113 -6.38 -0.67 -24.50
C GLU A 113 -6.84 0.36 -23.45
N GLY A 114 -8.07 0.22 -22.93
CA GLY A 114 -8.59 1.11 -21.90
C GLY A 114 -7.77 1.06 -20.60
N LEU A 115 -7.27 -0.11 -20.22
CA LEU A 115 -6.37 -0.28 -19.09
C LEU A 115 -4.99 0.35 -19.36
N ALA A 116 -4.43 0.15 -20.55
CA ALA A 116 -3.13 0.71 -20.94
C ALA A 116 -3.14 2.25 -20.93
N HIS A 117 -4.20 2.88 -21.43
CA HIS A 117 -4.37 4.33 -21.40
C HIS A 117 -4.63 4.93 -20.01
N ASN A 118 -4.82 4.09 -18.98
CA ASN A 118 -4.97 4.56 -17.61
C ASN A 118 -3.66 4.68 -16.84
N LEU A 119 -2.58 4.02 -17.28
CA LEU A 119 -1.23 4.13 -16.70
C LEU A 119 -0.60 5.50 -17.01
#